data_AF-A0A812PET5-F1
#
_entry.id   AF-A0A812PET5-F1
#
_cell.length_a   1.000
_cell.length_b   1.000
_cell.length_c   1.000
_cell.angle_alpha   90.00
_cell.angle_beta   90.00
_cell.angle_gamma   90.00
#
_symmetry.space_group_name_H-M   'P 1'
#
loop_
_entity.id
_entity.type
_entity.pdbx_description
1 polymer ?
#
loop_
_entity_poly.entity_id
_entity_poly.type
_entity_poly.pdbx_seq_one_letter_code
_entity_poly.pdbx_strand_id
1 'polypeptide(L)'
;MGAGPSYEVGPEDVMGKMIPFLIDAARQGAKKCVVDGKTFAPFGMVPHQVTPMKVSAYRPSSDDIPDKVDLRRYMTHVEDQAQTNSCCANAVAGAYEYINKRQAMQTGDSIADISRLFIYYVGRKKDQLTFHEDTSVKPKDEGMTLGGAISALEVKGACLETRFLSASQVNDKPHDFCFNEAVRFKVAESREVPVDLDAMRQCLAEGHPIVFGLKLTSQFFKPSRGGGITTPDPSDPKSSEHGLHAMLNVGYNDRQKCFIIRNSWGTSWGDRGYAYVPYDYICNSDFNFLGQYCIIGLTDSDFTPDPDDGRNYNFQKDADVESVCVEEYESEVADDDVPDDFDPAEEFDHRNNAEQVFKMFDRDGNGKIDQRELFTCFLFNGIRVSPRDIPKMLAEHDLDGVGGLDFDEFYTLLSALEGNMGHFCGM
;
A
#
# COMPACT_ATOMS: atom_id res chain seq x y z
N MET A 1 0.59 0.24 50.58
CA MET A 1 1.50 -0.14 49.48
C MET A 1 1.24 -1.61 49.20
N GLY A 2 0.40 -1.89 48.20
CA GLY A 2 0.19 -3.25 47.70
C GLY A 2 0.54 -3.22 46.22
N ALA A 3 1.62 -3.87 45.83
CA ALA A 3 1.94 -4.08 44.42
C ALA A 3 0.90 -5.05 43.85
N GLY A 4 0.18 -4.61 42.82
CA GLY A 4 -0.70 -5.49 42.04
C GLY A 4 0.13 -6.47 41.20
N PRO A 5 -0.46 -7.59 40.74
CA PRO A 5 0.27 -8.63 40.04
C PRO A 5 0.77 -8.12 38.68
N SER A 6 2.06 -8.29 38.44
CA SER A 6 2.66 -8.23 37.10
C SER A 6 2.16 -9.42 36.30
N TYR A 7 1.33 -9.17 35.29
CA TYR A 7 0.97 -10.20 34.31
C TYR A 7 2.09 -10.31 33.28
N GLU A 8 2.99 -11.27 33.49
CA GLU A 8 3.82 -11.84 32.41
C GLU A 8 2.89 -12.73 31.57
N VAL A 9 2.79 -12.43 30.27
CA VAL A 9 2.07 -13.28 29.31
C VAL A 9 3.13 -14.14 28.63
N GLY A 10 3.00 -15.46 28.79
CA GLY A 10 3.91 -16.45 28.19
C GLY A 10 3.78 -16.55 26.65
N PRO A 11 4.76 -17.16 25.98
CA PRO A 11 4.80 -17.30 24.53
C PRO A 11 3.84 -18.40 24.09
N GLU A 12 2.54 -18.08 24.05
CA GLU A 12 1.54 -18.96 23.47
C GLU A 12 1.09 -18.42 22.09
N ASP A 13 1.36 -19.24 21.09
CA ASP A 13 0.86 -19.19 19.71
C ASP A 13 1.31 -17.98 18.88
N VAL A 14 2.58 -18.02 18.46
CA VAL A 14 3.23 -17.06 17.56
C VAL A 14 3.00 -17.42 16.09
N MET A 15 2.94 -18.72 15.76
CA MET A 15 2.92 -19.18 14.38
C MET A 15 1.56 -19.65 13.86
N GLY A 16 0.65 -20.10 14.75
CA GLY A 16 -0.79 -20.11 14.47
C GLY A 16 -1.38 -18.70 14.27
N LYS A 17 -0.58 -17.64 14.49
CA LYS A 17 -0.89 -16.26 14.16
C LYS A 17 -0.04 -15.65 13.05
N MET A 18 1.20 -16.07 12.79
CA MET A 18 2.07 -15.44 11.78
C MET A 18 1.64 -15.70 10.33
N ILE A 19 1.30 -16.94 9.97
CA ILE A 19 0.79 -17.26 8.62
C ILE A 19 -0.62 -16.70 8.42
N PRO A 20 -1.52 -16.81 9.41
CA PRO A 20 -2.74 -16.05 9.39
C PRO A 20 -2.53 -14.55 9.44
N PHE A 21 -1.42 -13.96 9.91
CA PHE A 21 -1.20 -12.50 9.99
C PHE A 21 -0.68 -11.88 8.71
N LEU A 22 0.06 -12.59 7.85
CA LEU A 22 0.34 -12.10 6.50
C LEU A 22 -0.91 -12.23 5.64
N ILE A 23 -1.64 -13.33 5.81
CA ILE A 23 -2.99 -13.52 5.29
C ILE A 23 -3.98 -12.53 5.94
N ASP A 24 -3.79 -12.10 7.20
CA ASP A 24 -4.63 -11.15 7.95
C ASP A 24 -4.10 -9.73 7.87
N ALA A 25 -2.96 -9.47 7.22
CA ALA A 25 -2.49 -8.16 6.77
C ALA A 25 -3.13 -7.88 5.42
N ALA A 26 -3.19 -8.89 4.55
CA ALA A 26 -4.10 -8.94 3.40
C ALA A 26 -5.59 -8.88 3.83
N ARG A 27 -6.03 -9.59 4.89
CA ARG A 27 -7.40 -9.44 5.43
C ARG A 27 -7.60 -8.23 6.36
N GLN A 28 -6.56 -7.59 6.90
CA GLN A 28 -6.63 -6.32 7.65
C GLN A 28 -6.96 -5.17 6.72
N GLY A 29 -6.64 -5.30 5.43
CA GLY A 29 -7.29 -4.56 4.37
C GLY A 29 -8.79 -4.43 4.61
N ALA A 30 -9.48 -5.52 4.99
CA ALA A 30 -10.92 -5.51 5.26
C ALA A 30 -11.36 -4.90 6.61
N LYS A 31 -10.46 -4.70 7.59
CA LYS A 31 -10.84 -4.22 8.94
C LYS A 31 -10.98 -2.71 8.94
N LYS A 32 -12.20 -2.20 9.06
CA LYS A 32 -12.45 -0.76 9.13
C LYS A 32 -12.17 -0.23 10.54
N CYS A 33 -11.53 0.94 10.65
CA CYS A 33 -11.33 1.59 11.94
C CYS A 33 -12.54 2.49 12.25
N VAL A 34 -13.09 2.41 13.46
CA VAL A 34 -14.14 3.34 13.92
C VAL A 34 -13.52 4.35 14.88
N VAL A 35 -13.50 5.62 14.49
CA VAL A 35 -13.03 6.71 15.33
C VAL A 35 -14.15 7.71 15.53
N ASP A 36 -14.54 7.91 16.80
CA ASP A 36 -15.60 8.86 17.21
C ASP A 36 -16.92 8.68 16.42
N GLY A 37 -17.28 7.43 16.13
CA GLY A 37 -18.51 7.05 15.42
C GLY A 37 -18.44 7.13 13.88
N LYS A 38 -17.30 7.50 13.31
CA LYS A 38 -17.04 7.46 11.85
C LYS A 38 -16.18 6.24 11.51
N THR A 39 -16.57 5.52 10.47
CA THR A 39 -15.87 4.33 9.97
C THR A 39 -14.93 4.73 8.83
N PHE A 40 -13.63 4.54 9.04
CA PHE A 40 -12.57 4.76 8.07
C PHE A 40 -12.10 3.42 7.50
N ALA A 41 -11.61 3.44 6.26
CA ALA A 41 -10.87 2.34 5.65
C ALA A 41 -9.36 2.65 5.58
N PRO A 42 -8.66 2.80 6.72
CA PRO A 42 -7.27 3.27 6.75
C PRO A 42 -6.24 2.18 6.45
N PHE A 43 -6.67 0.99 5.98
CA PHE A 43 -5.82 -0.19 5.82
C PHE A 43 -5.74 -0.67 4.37
N GLY A 44 -6.11 0.17 3.40
CA GLY A 44 -6.15 -0.25 2.00
C GLY A 44 -4.79 -0.38 1.31
N MET A 45 -3.70 -0.14 2.03
CA MET A 45 -2.36 -0.32 1.52
C MET A 45 -1.80 -1.66 1.99
N VAL A 46 -1.36 -2.46 1.02
CA VAL A 46 -0.60 -3.68 1.29
C VAL A 46 0.89 -3.35 1.18
N PRO A 47 1.74 -3.74 2.16
CA PRO A 47 3.19 -3.60 2.06
C PRO A 47 3.71 -4.28 0.80
N HIS A 48 4.72 -3.69 0.19
CA HIS A 48 5.39 -4.28 -0.97
C HIS A 48 6.82 -4.64 -0.60
N GLN A 49 7.28 -5.86 -0.92
CA GLN A 49 8.71 -6.12 -1.21
C GLN A 49 9.05 -7.45 -1.93
N VAL A 50 8.10 -8.23 -2.46
CA VAL A 50 8.46 -9.50 -3.15
C VAL A 50 9.11 -9.25 -4.53
N THR A 51 8.92 -8.08 -5.16
CA THR A 51 9.68 -7.66 -6.36
C THR A 51 9.73 -6.14 -6.49
N PRO A 52 10.86 -5.46 -6.23
CA PRO A 52 10.97 -4.00 -6.36
C PRO A 52 10.44 -3.54 -7.72
N MET A 53 9.57 -2.52 -7.72
CA MET A 53 9.11 -1.95 -8.97
C MET A 53 10.35 -1.45 -9.72
N LYS A 54 10.53 -1.85 -10.99
CA LYS A 54 11.70 -1.44 -11.79
C LYS A 54 11.54 0.01 -12.25
N VAL A 55 11.54 0.94 -11.31
CA VAL A 55 11.57 2.38 -11.56
C VAL A 55 12.95 2.93 -11.30
N SER A 56 13.28 4.01 -12.00
CA SER A 56 14.51 4.73 -11.71
C SER A 56 14.41 5.44 -10.36
N ALA A 57 15.50 5.49 -9.62
CA ALA A 57 15.57 6.27 -8.40
C ALA A 57 15.57 7.77 -8.72
N TYR A 58 14.77 8.54 -8.01
CA TYR A 58 14.86 9.98 -7.96
C TYR A 58 16.21 10.38 -7.35
N ARG A 59 16.92 11.29 -8.03
CA ARG A 59 18.22 11.79 -7.57
C ARG A 59 18.14 13.31 -7.40
N PRO A 60 18.31 13.81 -6.16
CA PRO A 60 18.49 15.23 -5.89
C PRO A 60 19.60 15.80 -6.76
N SER A 61 19.39 17.02 -7.24
CA SER A 61 20.27 17.71 -8.20
C SER A 61 20.65 19.14 -7.79
N SER A 62 20.00 19.71 -6.77
CA SER A 62 20.22 21.09 -6.34
C SER A 62 19.79 21.29 -4.90
N ASP A 63 20.63 21.96 -4.11
CA ASP A 63 20.33 22.30 -2.72
C ASP A 63 19.63 23.67 -2.57
N ASP A 64 19.47 24.43 -3.67
CA ASP A 64 18.83 25.75 -3.68
C ASP A 64 17.33 25.62 -3.92
N ILE A 65 16.59 25.28 -2.86
CA ILE A 65 15.14 25.10 -2.87
C ILE A 65 14.44 26.10 -1.94
N PRO A 66 13.19 26.52 -2.24
CA PRO A 66 12.47 27.48 -1.40
C PRO A 66 12.17 26.93 0.00
N ASP A 67 12.14 27.76 1.04
CA ASP A 67 11.80 27.32 2.42
C ASP A 67 10.34 26.82 2.59
N LYS A 68 9.52 26.96 1.54
CA LYS A 68 8.13 26.54 1.51
C LYS A 68 7.67 26.26 0.09
N VAL A 69 7.01 25.13 -0.08
CA VAL A 69 6.33 24.74 -1.32
C VAL A 69 4.89 24.35 -1.02
N ASP A 70 3.95 24.78 -1.87
CA ASP A 70 2.53 24.45 -1.75
C ASP A 70 1.94 24.20 -3.15
N LEU A 71 1.74 22.93 -3.48
CA LEU A 71 1.28 22.49 -4.80
C LEU A 71 -0.25 22.45 -4.92
N ARG A 72 -0.99 22.82 -3.85
CA ARG A 72 -2.46 22.67 -3.80
C ARG A 72 -3.21 23.44 -4.87
N ARG A 73 -2.63 24.50 -5.45
CA ARG A 73 -3.25 25.28 -6.53
C ARG A 73 -3.63 24.45 -7.76
N TYR A 74 -2.94 23.34 -7.99
CA TYR A 74 -3.18 22.43 -9.10
C TYR A 74 -3.86 21.11 -8.68
N MET A 75 -4.16 20.94 -7.39
CA MET A 75 -4.88 19.75 -6.93
C MET A 75 -6.36 19.82 -7.35
N THR A 76 -6.91 18.66 -7.70
CA THR A 76 -8.36 18.41 -7.83
C THR A 76 -9.04 18.37 -6.47
N HIS A 77 -10.36 18.15 -6.47
CA HIS A 77 -11.16 18.07 -5.25
C HIS A 77 -10.66 16.94 -4.32
N VAL A 78 -10.66 17.13 -3.00
CA VAL A 78 -10.28 16.04 -2.09
C VAL A 78 -11.36 14.98 -2.09
N GLU A 79 -11.00 13.82 -2.63
CA GLU A 79 -11.85 12.66 -2.73
C GLU A 79 -12.16 12.00 -1.38
N ASP A 80 -13.26 11.26 -1.35
CA ASP A 80 -13.63 10.36 -0.26
C ASP A 80 -13.62 8.92 -0.77
N GLN A 81 -12.71 8.09 -0.27
CA GLN A 81 -12.65 6.65 -0.58
C GLN A 81 -13.79 5.87 0.10
N ALA A 82 -14.55 6.53 0.96
CA ALA A 82 -15.66 6.01 1.74
C ALA A 82 -15.27 4.74 2.50
N GLN A 83 -15.84 3.61 2.10
CA GLN A 83 -15.74 2.33 2.76
C GLN A 83 -14.82 1.34 2.04
N THR A 84 -14.17 1.78 0.96
CA THR A 84 -13.29 0.95 0.13
C THR A 84 -11.84 1.04 0.58
N ASN A 85 -11.08 -0.01 0.30
CA ASN A 85 -9.66 -0.09 0.63
C ASN A 85 -8.77 0.48 -0.48
N SER A 86 -9.22 1.56 -1.12
CA SER A 86 -8.64 2.09 -2.35
C SER A 86 -7.63 3.23 -2.15
N CYS A 87 -7.06 3.39 -0.95
CA CYS A 87 -6.19 4.54 -0.63
C CYS A 87 -5.03 4.74 -1.63
N CYS A 88 -4.37 3.66 -2.05
CA CYS A 88 -3.31 3.71 -3.07
C CYS A 88 -3.82 4.28 -4.40
N ALA A 89 -4.97 3.82 -4.88
CA ALA A 89 -5.58 4.32 -6.10
C ALA A 89 -6.00 5.79 -5.99
N ASN A 90 -6.51 6.23 -4.83
CA ASN A 90 -6.86 7.64 -4.60
C ASN A 90 -5.62 8.55 -4.62
N ALA A 91 -4.54 8.13 -3.95
CA ALA A 91 -3.30 8.91 -3.90
C ALA A 91 -2.66 9.03 -5.29
N VAL A 92 -2.60 7.92 -6.04
CA VAL A 92 -2.07 7.87 -7.40
C VAL A 92 -2.94 8.65 -8.40
N ALA A 93 -4.27 8.54 -8.32
CA ALA A 93 -5.18 9.34 -9.15
C ALA A 93 -4.99 10.84 -8.90
N GLY A 94 -4.90 11.25 -7.64
CA GLY A 94 -4.67 12.65 -7.28
C GLY A 94 -3.32 13.20 -7.80
N ALA A 95 -2.28 12.36 -7.88
CA ALA A 95 -1.00 12.72 -8.48
C ALA A 95 -1.11 12.88 -10.00
N TYR A 96 -1.79 11.96 -10.68
CA TYR A 96 -2.04 12.04 -12.13
C TYR A 96 -2.82 13.31 -12.48
N GLU A 97 -3.96 13.54 -11.81
CA GLU A 97 -4.84 14.68 -12.03
C GLU A 97 -4.15 16.02 -11.75
N TYR A 98 -3.24 16.06 -10.77
CA TYR A 98 -2.40 17.23 -10.55
C TYR A 98 -1.54 17.58 -11.77
N ILE A 99 -0.88 16.59 -12.37
CA ILE A 99 -0.02 16.81 -13.54
C ILE A 99 -0.87 17.29 -14.70
N ASN A 100 -1.99 16.62 -14.94
CA ASN A 100 -2.95 16.99 -15.97
C ASN A 100 -3.42 18.44 -15.81
N LYS A 101 -3.93 18.81 -14.62
CA LYS A 101 -4.43 20.16 -14.35
C LYS A 101 -3.32 21.21 -14.44
N ARG A 102 -2.10 20.88 -14.00
CA ARG A 102 -0.93 21.77 -14.14
C ARG A 102 -0.58 22.01 -15.61
N GLN A 103 -0.67 20.99 -16.47
CA GLN A 103 -0.43 21.09 -17.91
C GLN A 103 -1.55 21.86 -18.61
N ALA A 104 -2.82 21.50 -18.35
CA ALA A 104 -3.99 22.17 -18.90
C ALA A 104 -4.04 23.67 -18.58
N MET A 105 -3.61 24.09 -17.38
CA MET A 105 -3.48 25.52 -17.05
C MET A 105 -2.41 26.27 -17.87
N GLN A 106 -1.48 25.55 -18.51
CA GLN A 106 -0.45 26.12 -19.37
C GLN A 106 -0.85 26.10 -20.85
N THR A 107 -1.54 25.04 -21.29
CA THR A 107 -1.90 24.81 -22.70
C THR A 107 -3.31 25.31 -23.05
N GLY A 108 -4.21 25.37 -22.07
CA GLY A 108 -5.64 25.65 -22.27
C GLY A 108 -6.48 24.39 -22.53
N ASP A 109 -5.89 23.20 -22.40
CA ASP A 109 -6.58 21.93 -22.63
C ASP A 109 -7.66 21.64 -21.57
N SER A 110 -8.52 20.67 -21.87
CA SER A 110 -9.55 20.23 -20.95
C SER A 110 -8.98 19.38 -19.81
N ILE A 111 -9.61 19.46 -18.64
CA ILE A 111 -9.27 18.64 -17.45
C ILE A 111 -10.38 17.63 -17.19
N ALA A 112 -10.01 16.46 -16.68
CA ALA A 112 -10.96 15.47 -16.18
C ALA A 112 -10.34 14.62 -15.06
N ASP A 113 -11.20 14.01 -14.26
CA ASP A 113 -10.83 13.10 -13.17
C ASP A 113 -10.78 11.67 -13.70
N ILE A 114 -9.80 10.88 -13.24
CA ILE A 114 -9.58 9.50 -13.69
C ILE A 114 -10.11 8.48 -12.70
N SER A 115 -10.50 7.31 -13.20
CA SER A 115 -11.23 6.34 -12.39
C SER A 115 -10.39 5.66 -11.33
N ARG A 116 -10.62 6.04 -10.07
CA ARG A 116 -9.98 5.44 -8.88
C ARG A 116 -10.31 3.96 -8.76
N LEU A 117 -11.56 3.59 -9.00
CA LEU A 117 -11.98 2.19 -8.93
C LEU A 117 -11.42 1.35 -10.09
N PHE A 118 -11.22 1.95 -11.27
CA PHE A 118 -10.54 1.27 -12.39
C PHE A 118 -9.08 0.99 -12.04
N ILE A 119 -8.35 2.01 -11.54
CA ILE A 119 -6.96 1.87 -11.08
C ILE A 119 -6.89 0.78 -10.00
N TYR A 120 -7.82 0.81 -9.04
CA TYR A 120 -7.88 -0.15 -7.95
C TYR A 120 -8.17 -1.58 -8.41
N TYR A 121 -9.07 -1.78 -9.37
CA TYR A 121 -9.34 -3.10 -9.96
C TYR A 121 -8.12 -3.64 -10.72
N VAL A 122 -7.55 -2.84 -11.62
CA VAL A 122 -6.41 -3.25 -12.47
C VAL A 122 -5.17 -3.51 -11.62
N GLY A 123 -4.89 -2.65 -10.65
CA GLY A 123 -3.74 -2.82 -9.78
C GLY A 123 -3.86 -4.05 -8.90
N ARG A 124 -5.04 -4.37 -8.34
CA ARG A 124 -5.24 -5.64 -7.64
C ARG A 124 -5.07 -6.85 -8.55
N LYS A 125 -5.53 -6.80 -9.80
CA LYS A 125 -5.27 -7.88 -10.78
C LYS A 125 -3.78 -8.10 -11.03
N LYS A 126 -2.98 -7.03 -11.04
CA LYS A 126 -1.53 -7.12 -11.12
C LYS A 126 -0.92 -7.68 -9.83
N ASP A 127 -1.41 -7.27 -8.67
CA ASP A 127 -0.96 -7.78 -7.38
C ASP A 127 -1.25 -9.30 -7.30
N GLN A 128 -2.45 -9.76 -7.65
CA GLN A 128 -2.78 -11.19 -7.75
C GLN A 128 -1.76 -11.96 -8.61
N LEU A 129 -1.40 -11.41 -9.79
CA LEU A 129 -0.40 -12.02 -10.66
C LEU A 129 1.00 -12.03 -10.02
N THR A 130 1.36 -10.96 -9.30
CA THR A 130 2.65 -10.82 -8.63
C THR A 130 2.80 -11.78 -7.45
N PHE A 131 1.70 -12.07 -6.75
CA PHE A 131 1.64 -12.99 -5.62
C PHE A 131 1.20 -14.41 -6.02
N HIS A 132 1.20 -14.73 -7.32
CA HIS A 132 0.83 -16.06 -7.84
C HIS A 132 -0.57 -16.54 -7.42
N GLU A 133 -1.49 -15.61 -7.15
CA GLU A 133 -2.89 -15.92 -6.86
C GLU A 133 -3.66 -16.31 -8.13
N ASP A 134 -4.83 -16.94 -7.94
CA ASP A 134 -5.72 -17.26 -9.05
C ASP A 134 -6.26 -15.98 -9.72
N THR A 135 -5.77 -15.70 -10.93
CA THR A 135 -6.17 -14.52 -11.70
C THR A 135 -7.53 -14.68 -12.39
N SER A 136 -8.13 -15.88 -12.39
CA SER A 136 -9.46 -16.15 -12.95
C SER A 136 -10.59 -15.64 -12.04
N VAL A 137 -10.36 -15.58 -10.72
CA VAL A 137 -11.34 -15.08 -9.75
C VAL A 137 -11.34 -13.56 -9.65
N LYS A 138 -12.47 -12.96 -9.26
CA LYS A 138 -12.54 -11.50 -9.02
C LYS A 138 -11.63 -11.10 -7.86
N PRO A 139 -10.93 -9.94 -7.93
CA PRO A 139 -10.15 -9.45 -6.80
C PRO A 139 -11.08 -9.05 -5.66
N LYS A 140 -10.62 -9.21 -4.42
CA LYS A 140 -11.37 -8.81 -3.22
C LYS A 140 -10.97 -7.40 -2.79
N ASP A 141 -11.86 -6.72 -2.06
CA ASP A 141 -11.61 -5.37 -1.55
C ASP A 141 -10.70 -5.43 -0.30
N GLU A 142 -9.45 -5.81 -0.52
CA GLU A 142 -8.45 -6.12 0.52
C GLU A 142 -7.25 -5.17 0.48
N GLY A 143 -7.36 -4.09 -0.30
CA GLY A 143 -6.26 -3.16 -0.52
C GLY A 143 -5.43 -3.51 -1.75
N MET A 144 -4.39 -2.73 -1.97
CA MET A 144 -3.43 -2.93 -3.06
C MET A 144 -2.07 -2.34 -2.70
N THR A 145 -1.04 -2.74 -3.43
CA THR A 145 0.28 -2.12 -3.32
C THR A 145 0.33 -0.77 -4.07
N LEU A 146 1.21 0.15 -3.64
CA LEU A 146 1.47 1.38 -4.40
C LEU A 146 2.07 1.09 -5.78
N GLY A 147 2.94 0.08 -5.88
CA GLY A 147 3.50 -0.37 -7.15
C GLY A 147 2.43 -0.94 -8.09
N GLY A 148 1.44 -1.63 -7.55
CA GLY A 148 0.25 -2.09 -8.25
C GLY A 148 -0.52 -0.93 -8.89
N ALA A 149 -0.71 0.16 -8.13
CA ALA A 149 -1.45 1.35 -8.58
C ALA A 149 -0.71 2.12 -9.67
N ILE A 150 0.59 2.36 -9.49
CA ILE A 150 1.41 3.06 -10.48
C ILE A 150 1.51 2.24 -11.76
N SER A 151 1.79 0.93 -11.64
CA SER A 151 1.91 0.07 -12.81
C SER A 151 0.58 -0.12 -13.55
N ALA A 152 -0.57 -0.04 -12.86
CA ALA A 152 -1.87 -0.01 -13.51
C ALA A 152 -1.95 1.18 -14.49
N LEU A 153 -1.52 2.37 -14.08
CA LEU A 153 -1.50 3.55 -14.93
C LEU A 153 -0.43 3.49 -16.04
N GLU A 154 0.74 2.91 -15.79
CA GLU A 154 1.79 2.77 -16.80
C GLU A 154 1.39 1.77 -17.90
N VAL A 155 0.82 0.63 -17.51
CA VAL A 155 0.53 -0.47 -18.44
C VAL A 155 -0.83 -0.28 -19.12
N LYS A 156 -1.87 0.01 -18.33
CA LYS A 156 -3.26 0.08 -18.80
C LYS A 156 -3.79 1.51 -18.91
N GLY A 157 -3.31 2.42 -18.07
CA GLY A 157 -3.87 3.76 -17.90
C GLY A 157 -5.12 3.76 -17.03
N ALA A 158 -5.99 4.77 -17.18
CA ALA A 158 -7.27 4.83 -16.47
C ALA A 158 -8.36 5.43 -17.35
N CYS A 159 -9.60 4.97 -17.25
CA CYS A 159 -10.75 5.65 -17.86
C CYS A 159 -11.18 6.87 -17.04
N LEU A 160 -12.16 7.64 -17.51
CA LEU A 160 -12.72 8.74 -16.73
C LEU A 160 -13.45 8.23 -15.49
N GLU A 161 -13.35 8.96 -14.37
CA GLU A 161 -14.00 8.64 -13.09
C GLU A 161 -15.50 8.39 -13.27
N THR A 162 -16.18 9.19 -14.10
CA THR A 162 -17.62 9.05 -14.45
C THR A 162 -18.03 7.69 -15.02
N ARG A 163 -17.08 6.88 -15.51
CA ARG A 163 -17.36 5.59 -16.14
C ARG A 163 -17.43 4.44 -15.16
N PHE A 164 -16.84 4.58 -13.97
CA PHE A 164 -16.76 3.50 -12.99
C PHE A 164 -16.68 4.06 -11.56
N LEU A 165 -17.84 4.52 -11.07
CA LEU A 165 -17.98 5.29 -9.83
C LEU A 165 -18.44 4.49 -8.60
N SER A 166 -19.13 3.36 -8.81
CA SER A 166 -19.86 2.75 -7.69
C SER A 166 -18.94 1.92 -6.81
N ALA A 167 -18.80 2.32 -5.54
CA ALA A 167 -18.13 1.51 -4.52
C ALA A 167 -18.76 0.11 -4.36
N SER A 168 -20.03 -0.08 -4.72
CA SER A 168 -20.65 -1.41 -4.73
C SER A 168 -20.07 -2.34 -5.80
N GLN A 169 -19.47 -1.76 -6.85
CA GLN A 169 -18.85 -2.48 -7.97
C GLN A 169 -17.34 -2.61 -7.79
N VAL A 170 -16.82 -2.35 -6.58
CA VAL A 170 -15.37 -2.32 -6.31
C VAL A 170 -14.64 -3.58 -6.78
N ASN A 171 -15.28 -4.75 -6.74
CA ASN A 171 -14.69 -6.03 -7.17
C ASN A 171 -15.09 -6.47 -8.58
N ASP A 172 -16.00 -5.74 -9.22
CA ASP A 172 -16.49 -6.10 -10.55
C ASP A 172 -15.53 -5.65 -11.63
N LYS A 173 -15.41 -6.47 -12.68
CA LYS A 173 -14.63 -6.12 -13.86
C LYS A 173 -15.26 -4.86 -14.50
N PRO A 174 -14.48 -3.79 -14.75
CA PRO A 174 -14.95 -2.67 -15.54
C PRO A 174 -15.41 -3.13 -16.92
N HIS A 175 -16.37 -2.42 -17.51
CA HIS A 175 -16.79 -2.69 -18.89
C HIS A 175 -15.61 -2.52 -19.86
N ASP A 176 -15.63 -3.25 -20.98
CA ASP A 176 -14.51 -3.24 -21.95
C ASP A 176 -14.25 -1.84 -22.53
N PHE A 177 -15.27 -0.98 -22.62
CA PHE A 177 -15.08 0.41 -23.04
C PHE A 177 -14.17 1.20 -22.08
N CYS A 178 -14.15 0.88 -20.78
CA CYS A 178 -13.24 1.51 -19.82
C CYS A 178 -11.78 1.18 -20.17
N PHE A 179 -11.50 -0.08 -20.52
CA PHE A 179 -10.16 -0.49 -20.96
C PHE A 179 -9.76 0.19 -22.28
N ASN A 180 -10.70 0.31 -23.21
CA ASN A 180 -10.47 0.98 -24.50
C ASN A 180 -10.25 2.49 -24.38
N GLU A 181 -10.80 3.14 -23.35
CA GLU A 181 -10.55 4.55 -23.04
C GLU A 181 -9.24 4.73 -22.26
N ALA A 182 -8.96 3.81 -21.32
CA ALA A 182 -7.81 3.88 -20.43
C ALA A 182 -6.46 3.96 -21.16
N VAL A 183 -6.35 3.34 -22.34
CA VAL A 183 -5.10 3.35 -23.13
C VAL A 183 -4.60 4.76 -23.49
N ARG A 184 -5.49 5.77 -23.45
CA ARG A 184 -5.13 7.19 -23.67
C ARG A 184 -4.40 7.78 -22.46
N PHE A 185 -4.90 7.51 -21.26
CA PHE A 185 -4.53 8.22 -20.04
C PHE A 185 -3.52 7.42 -19.21
N LYS A 186 -2.27 7.37 -19.69
CA LYS A 186 -1.18 6.60 -19.04
C LYS A 186 -0.14 7.49 -18.37
N VAL A 187 0.53 6.89 -17.39
CA VAL A 187 1.78 7.42 -16.84
C VAL A 187 2.92 7.06 -17.78
N ALA A 188 3.69 8.06 -18.20
CA ALA A 188 4.87 7.87 -19.05
C ALA A 188 6.12 7.56 -18.21
N GLU A 189 6.26 8.20 -17.05
CA GLU A 189 7.43 8.04 -16.18
C GLU A 189 7.06 8.23 -14.71
N SER A 190 7.55 7.31 -13.88
CA SER A 190 7.55 7.41 -12.43
C SER A 190 8.95 7.13 -11.87
N ARG A 191 9.24 7.67 -10.68
CA ARG A 191 10.51 7.47 -9.98
C ARG A 191 10.27 7.18 -8.51
N GLU A 192 11.12 6.34 -7.94
CA GLU A 192 11.14 6.08 -6.50
C GLU A 192 11.86 7.20 -5.76
N VAL A 193 11.26 7.75 -4.72
CA VAL A 193 11.84 8.83 -3.93
C VAL A 193 12.38 8.23 -2.62
N PRO A 194 13.66 8.45 -2.26
CA PRO A 194 14.18 7.93 -0.99
C PRO A 194 13.51 8.63 0.20
N VAL A 195 13.27 7.90 1.29
CA VAL A 195 12.71 8.43 2.56
C VAL A 195 13.79 9.27 3.25
N ASP A 196 14.02 10.45 2.69
CA ASP A 196 15.04 11.40 3.06
C ASP A 196 14.47 12.82 2.92
N LEU A 197 14.70 13.66 3.93
CA LEU A 197 14.06 14.97 4.01
C LEU A 197 14.45 15.86 2.83
N ASP A 198 15.72 15.87 2.45
CA ASP A 198 16.23 16.75 1.39
C ASP A 198 15.76 16.27 0.03
N ALA A 199 15.78 14.96 -0.22
CA ALA A 199 15.23 14.39 -1.45
C ALA A 199 13.73 14.66 -1.62
N MET A 200 12.95 14.51 -0.54
CA MET A 200 11.52 14.78 -0.56
C MET A 200 11.23 16.27 -0.78
N ARG A 201 11.96 17.17 -0.10
CA ARG A 201 11.82 18.62 -0.28
C ARG A 201 12.19 19.03 -1.71
N GLN A 202 13.26 18.48 -2.27
CA GLN A 202 13.66 18.79 -3.63
C GLN A 202 12.62 18.31 -4.65
N CYS A 203 12.14 17.06 -4.53
CA CYS A 203 11.11 16.51 -5.43
C CYS A 203 9.86 17.40 -5.46
N LEU A 204 9.41 17.86 -4.29
CA LEU A 204 8.30 18.80 -4.17
C LEU A 204 8.62 20.17 -4.76
N ALA A 205 9.83 20.70 -4.59
CA ALA A 205 10.27 21.99 -5.13
C ALA A 205 10.32 21.99 -6.67
N GLU A 206 10.66 20.87 -7.29
CA GLU A 206 10.56 20.65 -8.74
C GLU A 206 9.08 20.55 -9.20
N GLY A 207 8.16 20.48 -8.25
CA GLY A 207 6.72 20.48 -8.46
C GLY A 207 6.16 19.08 -8.72
N HIS A 208 6.83 18.04 -8.23
CA HIS A 208 6.37 16.66 -8.28
C HIS A 208 5.79 16.24 -6.92
N PRO A 209 4.46 16.05 -6.81
CA PRO A 209 3.86 15.44 -5.62
C PRO A 209 4.39 14.02 -5.40
N ILE A 210 4.50 13.62 -4.14
CA ILE A 210 5.01 12.31 -3.76
C ILE A 210 3.85 11.47 -3.24
N VAL A 211 3.55 10.38 -3.93
CA VAL A 211 2.66 9.34 -3.42
C VAL A 211 3.47 8.49 -2.44
N PHE A 212 2.96 8.25 -1.24
CA PHE A 212 3.69 7.51 -0.21
C PHE A 212 2.75 6.72 0.69
N GLY A 213 3.27 5.63 1.26
CA GLY A 213 2.60 4.89 2.31
C GLY A 213 3.08 5.34 3.70
N LEU A 214 2.18 5.36 4.67
CA LEU A 214 2.52 5.64 6.06
C LEU A 214 1.78 4.68 7.00
N LYS A 215 2.49 4.16 8.00
CA LYS A 215 1.89 3.51 9.17
C LYS A 215 1.25 4.59 10.05
N LEU A 216 -0.08 4.62 10.07
CA LEU A 216 -0.88 5.60 10.77
C LEU A 216 -1.06 5.25 12.23
N THR A 217 -0.81 6.20 13.13
CA THR A 217 -1.12 6.03 14.55
C THR A 217 -2.49 6.58 14.92
N SER A 218 -2.98 6.25 16.12
CA SER A 218 -4.22 6.82 16.68
C SER A 218 -4.29 8.36 16.61
N GLN A 219 -3.15 9.03 16.71
CA GLN A 219 -3.03 10.49 16.59
C GLN A 219 -3.36 11.00 15.19
N PHE A 220 -3.09 10.19 14.16
CA PHE A 220 -3.38 10.56 12.78
C PHE A 220 -4.88 10.75 12.54
N PHE A 221 -5.72 9.95 13.20
CA PHE A 221 -7.18 10.04 13.07
C PHE A 221 -7.78 11.28 13.72
N LYS A 222 -7.02 11.97 14.59
CA LYS A 222 -7.49 13.10 15.40
C LYS A 222 -6.64 14.35 15.14
N PRO A 223 -6.68 14.92 13.92
CA PRO A 223 -5.94 16.13 13.62
C PRO A 223 -6.34 17.26 14.57
N SER A 224 -5.34 18.03 15.00
CA SER A 224 -5.56 19.25 15.78
C SER A 224 -6.36 20.30 14.99
N ARG A 225 -6.87 21.32 15.69
CA ARG A 225 -7.55 22.45 15.05
C ARG A 225 -6.63 23.11 14.03
N GLY A 226 -6.98 23.00 12.74
CA GLY A 226 -6.14 23.47 11.63
C GLY A 226 -5.37 22.35 10.92
N GLY A 227 -5.62 21.08 11.22
CA GLY A 227 -5.11 19.94 10.44
C GLY A 227 -3.73 19.42 10.86
N GLY A 228 -3.14 19.92 11.95
CA GLY A 228 -1.82 19.47 12.39
C GLY A 228 -1.85 18.07 13.02
N ILE A 229 -0.91 17.22 12.63
CA ILE A 229 -0.68 15.89 13.21
C ILE A 229 0.50 15.97 14.18
N THR A 230 0.42 15.22 15.28
CA THR A 230 1.53 15.11 16.24
C THR A 230 2.40 13.91 15.86
N THR A 231 3.72 14.06 15.95
CA THR A 231 4.66 12.95 15.78
C THR A 231 4.35 11.86 16.81
N PRO A 232 4.07 10.62 16.39
CA PRO A 232 3.85 9.52 17.31
C PRO A 232 5.15 9.07 17.98
N ASP A 233 5.01 8.47 19.15
CA ASP A 233 6.10 7.76 19.81
C ASP A 233 6.34 6.41 19.11
N PRO A 234 7.50 6.16 18.48
CA PRO A 234 7.84 4.89 17.86
C PRO A 234 7.78 3.71 18.85
N SER A 235 7.97 3.98 20.15
CA SER A 235 7.96 2.99 21.22
C SER A 235 6.57 2.77 21.84
N ASP A 236 5.52 3.43 21.33
CA ASP A 236 4.15 3.27 21.84
C ASP A 236 3.75 1.78 21.77
N PRO A 237 3.38 1.13 22.89
CA PRO A 237 2.95 -0.28 22.89
C PRO A 237 1.61 -0.52 22.19
N LYS A 238 0.89 0.54 21.80
CA LYS A 238 -0.28 0.50 20.91
C LYS A 238 0.10 0.67 19.44
N SER A 239 1.39 0.78 19.13
CA SER A 239 1.92 0.91 17.77
C SER A 239 1.46 -0.21 16.81
N SER A 240 1.03 -1.35 17.34
CA SER A 240 0.50 -2.52 16.63
C SER A 240 -1.02 -2.44 16.32
N GLU A 241 -1.77 -1.50 16.89
CA GLU A 241 -3.21 -1.31 16.62
C GLU A 241 -3.47 -0.43 15.37
N HIS A 242 -2.46 -0.29 14.51
CA HIS A 242 -2.32 0.80 13.55
C HIS A 242 -2.32 0.32 12.09
N GLY A 243 -2.85 1.17 11.21
CA GLY A 243 -3.09 0.83 9.80
C GLY A 243 -2.12 1.42 8.80
N LEU A 244 -2.08 0.81 7.62
CA LEU A 244 -1.24 1.24 6.51
C LEU A 244 -2.09 2.00 5.50
N HIS A 245 -1.70 3.24 5.24
CA HIS A 245 -2.49 4.14 4.43
C HIS A 245 -1.61 4.87 3.42
N ALA A 246 -2.08 4.94 2.17
CA ALA A 246 -1.42 5.70 1.12
C ALA A 246 -2.02 7.10 0.98
N MET A 247 -1.16 8.09 0.81
CA MET A 247 -1.52 9.50 0.72
C MET A 247 -0.63 10.23 -0.29
N LEU A 248 -0.94 11.52 -0.53
CA LEU A 248 -0.19 12.36 -1.45
C LEU A 248 0.44 13.54 -0.70
N ASN A 249 1.77 13.63 -0.72
CA ASN A 249 2.51 14.78 -0.22
C ASN A 249 2.55 15.86 -1.32
N VAL A 250 2.07 17.05 -0.98
CA VAL A 250 1.83 18.15 -1.93
C VAL A 250 2.55 19.44 -1.54
N GLY A 251 3.51 19.37 -0.63
CA GLY A 251 4.31 20.53 -0.26
C GLY A 251 4.94 20.41 1.12
N TYR A 252 5.66 21.44 1.51
CA TYR A 252 6.35 21.50 2.79
C TYR A 252 6.48 22.93 3.29
N ASN A 253 6.76 23.09 4.59
CA ASN A 253 7.01 24.37 5.22
C ASN A 253 8.09 24.22 6.30
N ASP A 254 9.30 24.72 6.03
CA ASP A 254 10.45 24.54 6.92
C ASP A 254 10.31 25.28 8.23
N ARG A 255 9.60 26.42 8.21
CA ARG A 255 9.31 27.19 9.44
C ARG A 255 8.43 26.37 10.40
N GLN A 256 7.53 25.56 9.86
CA GLN A 256 6.64 24.70 10.65
C GLN A 256 7.16 23.26 10.79
N LYS A 257 8.25 22.92 10.07
CA LYS A 257 8.84 21.57 10.00
C LYS A 257 7.83 20.48 9.66
N CYS A 258 6.97 20.74 8.68
CA CYS A 258 5.91 19.83 8.29
C CYS A 258 5.74 19.72 6.77
N PHE A 259 5.31 18.55 6.33
CA PHE A 259 4.77 18.32 4.99
C PHE A 259 3.26 18.63 4.95
N ILE A 260 2.77 18.96 3.76
CA ILE A 260 1.35 19.19 3.47
C ILE A 260 0.84 17.92 2.79
N ILE A 261 -0.04 17.18 3.47
CA ILE A 261 -0.51 15.88 3.04
C ILE A 261 -1.97 15.97 2.61
N ARG A 262 -2.27 15.56 1.37
CA ARG A 262 -3.63 15.34 0.88
C ARG A 262 -4.06 13.93 1.25
N ASN A 263 -5.17 13.83 1.97
CA ASN A 263 -5.79 12.56 2.31
C ASN A 263 -6.97 12.25 1.36
N SER A 264 -7.61 11.10 1.54
CA SER A 264 -8.74 10.59 0.74
C SER A 264 -9.97 10.25 1.61
N TRP A 265 -10.17 10.98 2.71
CA TRP A 265 -11.31 10.81 3.65
C TRP A 265 -12.30 11.97 3.59
N GLY A 266 -12.37 12.63 2.42
CA GLY A 266 -13.25 13.75 2.18
C GLY A 266 -12.85 15.05 2.89
N THR A 267 -13.53 16.13 2.54
CA THR A 267 -13.22 17.49 3.02
C THR A 267 -13.62 17.75 4.48
N SER A 268 -14.37 16.83 5.10
CA SER A 268 -14.78 16.97 6.51
C SER A 268 -13.67 16.59 7.51
N TRP A 269 -12.62 15.92 7.04
CA TRP A 269 -11.49 15.50 7.85
C TRP A 269 -10.32 16.49 7.74
N GLY A 270 -9.58 16.72 8.83
CA GLY A 270 -8.41 17.61 8.84
C GLY A 270 -8.71 19.07 8.47
N ASP A 271 -7.79 19.71 7.74
CA ASP A 271 -7.97 21.03 7.12
C ASP A 271 -8.52 20.86 5.69
N ARG A 272 -9.84 20.69 5.57
CA ARG A 272 -10.53 20.47 4.27
C ARG A 272 -9.97 19.27 3.48
N GLY A 273 -9.68 18.17 4.17
CA GLY A 273 -9.12 16.95 3.59
C GLY A 273 -7.59 16.90 3.57
N TYR A 274 -6.92 17.93 4.10
CA TYR A 274 -5.47 17.98 4.22
C TYR A 274 -5.02 17.87 5.68
N ALA A 275 -3.77 17.45 5.86
CA ALA A 275 -3.09 17.43 7.15
C ALA A 275 -1.69 18.04 7.03
N TYR A 276 -1.18 18.55 8.15
CA TYR A 276 0.18 19.07 8.27
C TYR A 276 0.96 18.11 9.16
N VAL A 277 1.82 17.30 8.54
CA VAL A 277 2.47 16.16 9.18
C VAL A 277 3.95 16.47 9.40
N PRO A 278 4.47 16.33 10.63
CA PRO A 278 5.86 16.62 10.95
C PRO A 278 6.88 15.83 10.11
N TYR A 279 8.03 16.46 9.83
CA TYR A 279 9.13 15.81 9.08
C TYR A 279 9.64 14.55 9.77
N ASP A 280 9.79 14.59 11.09
CA ASP A 280 10.27 13.44 11.88
C ASP A 280 9.31 12.25 11.89
N TYR A 281 8.03 12.46 11.58
CA TYR A 281 7.09 11.35 11.39
C TYR A 281 7.27 10.72 10.00
N ILE A 282 7.20 11.53 8.93
CA ILE A 282 7.25 11.02 7.56
C ILE A 282 8.64 10.51 7.17
N CYS A 283 9.71 11.12 7.67
CA CYS A 283 11.08 10.70 7.37
C CYS A 283 11.59 9.59 8.31
N ASN A 284 10.76 9.08 9.23
CA ASN A 284 11.11 7.96 10.08
C ASN A 284 10.74 6.63 9.41
N SER A 285 11.74 5.78 9.18
CA SER A 285 11.61 4.49 8.53
C SER A 285 10.83 3.44 9.35
N ASP A 286 10.57 3.67 10.63
CA ASP A 286 9.64 2.83 11.42
C ASP A 286 8.18 3.05 10.98
N PHE A 287 7.90 4.18 10.32
CA PHE A 287 6.56 4.56 9.88
C PHE A 287 6.40 4.67 8.37
N ASN A 288 7.43 5.13 7.66
CA ASN A 288 7.43 5.27 6.20
C ASN A 288 8.44 4.30 5.58
N PHE A 289 7.99 3.06 5.39
CA PHE A 289 8.76 1.93 4.82
C PHE A 289 8.00 1.26 3.67
N LEU A 290 6.88 1.85 3.27
CA LEU A 290 5.91 1.25 2.35
C LEU A 290 6.17 1.65 0.87
N GLY A 291 7.30 2.30 0.62
CA GLY A 291 7.65 2.90 -0.67
C GLY A 291 7.01 4.27 -0.87
N GLN A 292 7.71 5.12 -1.62
CA GLN A 292 7.19 6.41 -2.05
C GLN A 292 7.71 6.76 -3.44
N TYR A 293 6.85 7.36 -4.26
CA TYR A 293 7.06 7.54 -5.68
C TYR A 293 6.55 8.90 -6.12
N CYS A 294 7.20 9.48 -7.12
CA CYS A 294 6.69 10.63 -7.84
C CYS A 294 6.36 10.25 -9.29
N ILE A 295 5.25 10.76 -9.80
CA ILE A 295 4.92 10.69 -11.22
C ILE A 295 5.53 11.93 -11.89
N ILE A 296 6.32 11.72 -12.94
CA ILE A 296 7.06 12.79 -13.63
C ILE A 296 6.29 13.27 -14.86
N GLY A 297 5.68 12.35 -15.62
CA GLY A 297 5.03 12.69 -16.88
C GLY A 297 3.91 11.72 -17.28
N LEU A 298 3.03 12.22 -18.14
CA LEU A 298 1.90 11.50 -18.72
C LEU A 298 2.13 11.32 -20.23
N THR A 299 1.57 10.27 -20.84
CA THR A 299 1.71 10.02 -22.29
C THR A 299 0.80 10.93 -23.12
N ASP A 300 -0.40 11.20 -22.61
CA ASP A 300 -1.40 12.12 -23.14
C ASP A 300 -2.10 12.76 -21.94
N SER A 301 -2.38 14.05 -22.07
CA SER A 301 -2.98 14.89 -21.04
C SER A 301 -4.15 15.72 -21.58
N ASP A 302 -4.53 15.56 -22.85
CA ASP A 302 -5.69 16.26 -23.40
C ASP A 302 -6.94 15.37 -23.33
N PHE A 303 -7.89 15.81 -22.51
CA PHE A 303 -9.18 15.15 -22.35
C PHE A 303 -10.21 15.56 -23.41
N THR A 304 -9.82 16.33 -24.43
CA THR A 304 -10.74 16.78 -25.47
C THR A 304 -11.30 15.55 -26.21
N PRO A 305 -12.64 15.44 -26.35
CA PRO A 305 -13.23 14.39 -27.17
C PRO A 305 -12.74 14.56 -28.61
N ASP A 306 -12.08 13.54 -29.17
CA ASP A 306 -11.65 13.55 -30.56
C ASP A 306 -12.90 13.46 -31.46
N PRO A 307 -13.18 14.46 -32.32
CA PRO A 307 -14.32 14.42 -33.22
C PRO A 307 -14.17 13.39 -34.36
N ASP A 308 -12.99 12.80 -34.57
CA ASP A 308 -12.66 11.95 -35.73
C ASP A 308 -12.15 10.54 -35.35
N ASP A 309 -12.34 10.09 -34.09
CA ASP A 309 -11.87 8.76 -33.61
C ASP A 309 -12.66 7.55 -34.16
N GLY A 310 -13.51 7.77 -35.16
CA GLY A 310 -14.35 6.74 -35.78
C GLY A 310 -15.43 6.17 -34.86
N ARG A 311 -15.55 6.64 -33.60
CA ARG A 311 -16.64 6.30 -32.70
C ARG A 311 -17.67 7.41 -32.73
N ASN A 312 -18.50 7.38 -33.76
CA ASN A 312 -19.63 8.28 -33.88
C ASN A 312 -20.58 8.05 -32.67
N TYR A 313 -20.59 8.95 -31.69
CA TYR A 313 -21.59 9.00 -30.61
C TYR A 313 -22.94 9.48 -31.18
N ASN A 314 -23.49 8.72 -32.12
CA ASN A 314 -24.79 9.02 -32.69
C ASN A 314 -25.88 8.42 -31.80
N PHE A 315 -26.48 9.27 -30.97
CA PHE A 315 -27.66 8.95 -30.17
C PHE A 315 -28.89 8.76 -31.06
N GLN A 316 -29.00 7.64 -31.79
CA GLN A 316 -30.28 7.12 -32.30
C GLN A 316 -30.12 5.73 -32.93
N LYS A 317 -30.85 4.77 -32.34
CA LYS A 317 -31.52 3.61 -32.94
C LYS A 317 -30.74 2.72 -33.93
N ASP A 318 -30.57 1.46 -33.55
CA ASP A 318 -31.01 0.22 -34.23
C ASP A 318 -30.11 -0.93 -33.71
N ALA A 319 -30.63 -1.88 -32.94
CA ALA A 319 -31.33 -3.09 -33.40
C ALA A 319 -30.42 -4.03 -34.22
N ASP A 320 -30.24 -5.22 -33.63
CA ASP A 320 -29.73 -6.48 -34.18
C ASP A 320 -28.21 -6.60 -34.40
N VAL A 321 -27.61 -7.63 -33.77
CA VAL A 321 -26.95 -8.77 -34.43
C VAL A 321 -26.50 -9.79 -33.36
N GLU A 322 -27.24 -10.89 -33.36
CA GLU A 322 -26.92 -12.33 -33.21
C GLU A 322 -26.00 -12.88 -32.10
N SER A 323 -26.58 -13.90 -31.46
CA SER A 323 -26.00 -14.89 -30.56
C SER A 323 -24.95 -15.77 -31.22
N VAL A 324 -23.92 -16.14 -30.46
CA VAL A 324 -23.17 -17.38 -30.70
C VAL A 324 -22.98 -18.11 -29.36
N CYS A 325 -23.54 -19.33 -29.30
CA CYS A 325 -23.41 -20.30 -28.23
C CYS A 325 -22.23 -21.26 -28.52
N VAL A 326 -21.45 -21.64 -27.50
CA VAL A 326 -20.66 -22.91 -27.44
C VAL A 326 -20.42 -23.21 -25.94
N GLU A 327 -21.24 -24.05 -25.29
CA GLU A 327 -21.12 -25.49 -25.00
C GLU A 327 -20.27 -25.85 -23.76
N GLU A 328 -20.93 -26.59 -22.85
CA GLU A 328 -20.49 -27.12 -21.56
C GLU A 328 -19.54 -28.30 -21.69
N TYR A 329 -18.68 -28.50 -20.67
CA TYR A 329 -18.04 -29.79 -20.42
C TYR A 329 -17.93 -30.02 -18.91
N GLU A 330 -18.65 -31.03 -18.42
CA GLU A 330 -18.48 -31.63 -17.09
C GLU A 330 -17.71 -32.95 -17.23
N SER A 331 -16.86 -33.28 -16.26
CA SER A 331 -16.70 -34.67 -15.79
C SER A 331 -16.05 -34.74 -14.40
N GLU A 332 -16.72 -35.43 -13.48
CA GLU A 332 -16.24 -35.89 -12.16
C GLU A 332 -15.62 -37.30 -12.25
N VAL A 333 -14.69 -37.65 -11.34
CA VAL A 333 -14.64 -38.97 -10.65
C VAL A 333 -13.67 -39.00 -9.44
N ALA A 334 -14.27 -39.27 -8.26
CA ALA A 334 -13.98 -40.18 -7.12
C ALA A 334 -12.59 -40.39 -6.45
N ASP A 335 -12.67 -40.47 -5.11
CA ASP A 335 -11.69 -40.74 -4.02
C ASP A 335 -10.98 -42.11 -4.02
N ASP A 336 -9.82 -42.17 -3.33
CA ASP A 336 -9.38 -43.31 -2.48
C ASP A 336 -8.41 -42.82 -1.36
N ASP A 337 -8.64 -43.26 -0.12
CA ASP A 337 -7.94 -42.92 1.14
C ASP A 337 -6.51 -43.50 1.27
N VAL A 338 -5.55 -42.71 1.78
CA VAL A 338 -4.39 -43.16 2.58
C VAL A 338 -4.04 -42.06 3.61
N PRO A 339 -3.90 -42.34 4.93
CA PRO A 339 -3.38 -41.38 5.89
C PRO A 339 -1.85 -41.39 5.92
N ASP A 340 -1.23 -40.23 5.69
CA ASP A 340 0.20 -39.98 5.91
C ASP A 340 0.34 -38.55 6.44
N ASP A 341 0.58 -38.39 7.75
CA ASP A 341 0.77 -37.09 8.44
C ASP A 341 2.14 -36.47 8.11
N PHE A 342 2.45 -36.36 6.82
CA PHE A 342 3.55 -35.56 6.32
C PHE A 342 3.15 -35.03 4.95
N ASP A 343 2.68 -33.79 4.91
CA ASP A 343 2.41 -33.06 3.67
C ASP A 343 3.63 -32.20 3.31
N PRO A 344 4.47 -32.61 2.34
CA PRO A 344 5.59 -31.79 1.87
C PRO A 344 5.11 -30.47 1.25
N ALA A 345 3.84 -30.36 0.84
CA ALA A 345 3.27 -29.13 0.33
C ALA A 345 3.04 -28.09 1.44
N GLU A 346 2.74 -28.50 2.68
CA GLU A 346 2.70 -27.59 3.83
C GLU A 346 4.12 -27.08 4.15
N GLU A 347 5.13 -27.95 4.24
CA GLU A 347 6.52 -27.54 4.50
C GLU A 347 7.09 -26.63 3.39
N PHE A 348 6.71 -26.89 2.13
CA PHE A 348 7.05 -26.05 0.99
C PHE A 348 6.33 -24.69 1.04
N ASP A 349 5.11 -24.62 1.58
CA ASP A 349 4.38 -23.37 1.80
C ASP A 349 4.98 -22.56 2.97
N HIS A 350 5.32 -23.20 4.09
CA HIS A 350 5.95 -22.55 5.26
C HIS A 350 7.28 -21.88 4.92
N ARG A 351 8.16 -22.58 4.20
CA ARG A 351 9.47 -22.05 3.80
C ARG A 351 9.35 -20.93 2.76
N ASN A 352 8.47 -21.08 1.77
CA ASN A 352 8.21 -20.04 0.78
C ASN A 352 7.58 -18.78 1.41
N ASN A 353 6.72 -18.95 2.41
CA ASN A 353 6.13 -17.83 3.15
C ASN A 353 7.16 -17.15 4.05
N ALA A 354 8.03 -17.91 4.71
CA ALA A 354 9.13 -17.36 5.48
C ALA A 354 10.13 -16.58 4.60
N GLU A 355 10.40 -17.03 3.36
CA GLU A 355 11.24 -16.29 2.42
C GLU A 355 10.65 -14.92 2.05
N GLN A 356 9.32 -14.83 1.93
CA GLN A 356 8.64 -13.57 1.64
C GLN A 356 8.74 -12.59 2.82
N VAL A 357 8.56 -13.11 4.04
CA VAL A 357 8.77 -12.34 5.28
C VAL A 357 10.21 -11.87 5.36
N PHE A 358 11.17 -12.76 5.09
CA PHE A 358 12.58 -12.44 5.13
C PHE A 358 12.93 -11.27 4.19
N LYS A 359 12.48 -11.34 2.93
CA LYS A 359 12.68 -10.29 1.92
C LYS A 359 11.98 -8.97 2.26
N MET A 360 10.90 -9.00 3.07
CA MET A 360 10.20 -7.80 3.55
C MET A 360 10.97 -7.08 4.67
N PHE A 361 11.80 -7.80 5.42
CA PHE A 361 12.52 -7.25 6.56
C PHE A 361 14.00 -7.00 6.28
N ASP A 362 14.62 -7.67 5.31
CA ASP A 362 15.93 -7.34 4.74
C ASP A 362 15.84 -6.05 3.90
N ARG A 363 15.84 -4.88 4.56
CA ARG A 363 15.53 -3.57 3.96
C ARG A 363 16.63 -3.07 3.06
N ASP A 364 17.89 -3.37 3.41
CA ASP A 364 19.04 -2.97 2.62
C ASP A 364 19.42 -4.01 1.55
N GLY A 365 18.73 -5.15 1.51
CA GLY A 365 18.90 -6.22 0.54
C GLY A 365 20.26 -6.90 0.67
N ASN A 366 20.85 -6.86 1.86
CA ASN A 366 22.16 -7.44 2.13
C ASN A 366 22.11 -8.96 2.32
N GLY A 367 20.89 -9.55 2.32
CA GLY A 367 20.64 -10.97 2.50
C GLY A 367 20.63 -11.41 3.97
N LYS A 368 20.49 -10.47 4.92
CA LYS A 368 20.46 -10.69 6.36
C LYS A 368 19.50 -9.72 7.04
N ILE A 369 18.94 -10.14 8.16
CA ILE A 369 18.08 -9.32 9.02
C ILE A 369 18.88 -8.83 10.23
N ASP A 370 19.08 -7.53 10.32
CA ASP A 370 19.74 -6.88 11.44
C ASP A 370 18.83 -6.69 12.68
N GLN A 371 19.37 -6.13 13.76
CA GLN A 371 18.62 -5.88 14.99
C GLN A 371 17.40 -4.98 14.81
N ARG A 372 17.50 -3.95 13.96
CA ARG A 372 16.41 -3.01 13.71
C ARG A 372 15.35 -3.68 12.85
N GLU A 373 15.76 -4.43 11.85
CA GLU A 373 14.89 -5.18 10.96
C GLU A 373 14.14 -6.30 11.68
N LEU A 374 14.82 -7.02 12.59
CA LEU A 374 14.19 -8.05 13.43
C LEU A 374 13.23 -7.44 14.46
N PHE A 375 13.61 -6.34 15.10
CA PHE A 375 12.70 -5.62 16.02
C PHE A 375 11.48 -5.09 15.29
N THR A 376 11.68 -4.55 14.09
CA THR A 376 10.63 -4.11 13.18
C THR A 376 9.73 -5.29 12.83
N CYS A 377 10.30 -6.44 12.44
CA CYS A 377 9.58 -7.67 12.17
C CYS A 377 8.65 -8.08 13.32
N PHE A 378 9.17 -8.17 14.55
CA PHE A 378 8.34 -8.55 15.69
C PHE A 378 7.27 -7.50 16.03
N LEU A 379 7.61 -6.21 15.95
CA LEU A 379 6.66 -5.13 16.17
C LEU A 379 5.53 -5.13 15.13
N PHE A 380 5.86 -5.41 13.87
CA PHE A 380 4.90 -5.56 12.78
C PHE A 380 3.95 -6.73 13.02
N ASN A 381 4.47 -7.87 13.49
CA ASN A 381 3.67 -9.06 13.77
C ASN A 381 2.91 -9.01 15.11
N GLY A 382 2.89 -7.86 15.79
CA GLY A 382 2.23 -7.71 17.10
C GLY A 382 2.91 -8.47 18.24
N ILE A 383 4.11 -8.99 18.00
CA ILE A 383 4.92 -9.74 18.96
C ILE A 383 5.66 -8.72 19.81
N ARG A 384 5.30 -8.67 21.10
CA ARG A 384 5.94 -7.77 22.07
C ARG A 384 7.27 -8.35 22.52
N VAL A 385 8.34 -7.97 21.85
CA VAL A 385 9.70 -8.27 22.25
C VAL A 385 10.36 -7.01 22.79
N SER A 386 11.00 -7.10 23.97
CA SER A 386 11.68 -5.92 24.49
C SER A 386 12.95 -5.66 23.65
N PRO A 387 13.34 -4.40 23.41
CA PRO A 387 14.58 -4.08 22.68
C PRO A 387 15.84 -4.71 23.29
N ARG A 388 15.79 -5.12 24.56
CA ARG A 388 16.89 -5.80 25.27
C ARG A 388 17.00 -7.30 24.97
N ASP A 389 15.93 -7.89 24.43
CA ASP A 389 15.86 -9.33 24.13
C ASP A 389 16.16 -9.62 22.66
N ILE A 390 15.98 -8.63 21.76
CA ILE A 390 16.40 -8.73 20.36
C ILE A 390 17.89 -9.10 20.19
N PRO A 391 18.87 -8.43 20.85
CA PRO A 391 20.26 -8.83 20.67
C PRO A 391 20.57 -10.22 21.21
N LYS A 392 19.78 -10.74 22.17
CA LYS A 392 19.92 -12.12 22.65
C LYS A 392 19.37 -13.10 21.62
N MET A 393 18.18 -12.83 21.08
CA MET A 393 17.56 -13.66 20.04
C MET A 393 18.42 -13.73 18.78
N LEU A 394 19.01 -12.61 18.37
CA LEU A 394 20.02 -12.59 17.31
C LEU A 394 21.20 -13.47 17.67
N ALA A 395 21.84 -13.25 18.82
CA ALA A 395 23.01 -14.03 19.21
C ALA A 395 22.74 -15.53 19.40
N GLU A 396 21.49 -15.92 19.68
CA GLU A 396 21.08 -17.32 19.82
C GLU A 396 20.87 -18.03 18.46
N HIS A 397 20.59 -17.27 17.40
CA HIS A 397 20.20 -17.81 16.09
C HIS A 397 21.12 -17.40 14.93
N ASP A 398 22.02 -16.43 15.13
CA ASP A 398 23.17 -16.09 14.28
C ASP A 398 24.26 -17.15 14.51
N LEU A 399 24.11 -18.28 13.81
CA LEU A 399 24.91 -19.48 13.97
C LEU A 399 26.29 -19.35 13.33
N ASP A 400 26.40 -18.54 12.27
CA ASP A 400 27.66 -18.29 11.57
C ASP A 400 28.48 -17.13 12.20
N GLY A 401 27.87 -16.34 13.08
CA GLY A 401 28.52 -15.31 13.91
C GLY A 401 28.94 -14.06 13.13
N VAL A 402 28.34 -13.84 11.96
CA VAL A 402 28.66 -12.73 11.04
C VAL A 402 27.93 -11.43 11.38
N GLY A 403 26.92 -11.50 12.25
CA GLY A 403 26.02 -10.39 12.56
C GLY A 403 24.80 -10.35 11.63
N GLY A 404 23.61 -10.42 12.24
CA GLY A 404 22.33 -10.46 11.54
C GLY A 404 21.94 -11.89 11.17
N LEU A 405 20.66 -12.14 10.89
CA LEU A 405 20.17 -13.49 10.55
C LEU A 405 20.08 -13.64 9.05
N ASP A 406 20.77 -14.61 8.46
CA ASP A 406 20.46 -15.02 7.10
C ASP A 406 19.09 -15.71 7.01
N PHE A 407 18.67 -16.12 5.81
CA PHE A 407 17.35 -16.73 5.64
C PHE A 407 17.18 -18.03 6.43
N ASP A 408 18.18 -18.89 6.47
CA ASP A 408 18.09 -20.19 7.14
C ASP A 408 18.11 -20.01 8.68
N GLU A 409 18.87 -19.04 9.17
CA GLU A 409 18.91 -18.63 10.58
C GLU A 409 17.61 -17.97 11.03
N PHE A 410 17.07 -17.08 10.19
CA PHE A 410 15.76 -16.47 10.40
C PHE A 410 14.66 -17.53 10.41
N TYR A 411 14.68 -18.48 9.48
CA TYR A 411 13.75 -19.60 9.44
C TYR A 411 13.85 -20.45 10.71
N THR A 412 15.08 -20.72 11.17
CA THR A 412 15.32 -21.46 12.41
C THR A 412 14.79 -20.73 13.63
N LEU A 413 14.95 -19.40 13.71
CA LEU A 413 14.34 -18.57 14.75
C LEU A 413 12.81 -18.68 14.73
N LEU A 414 12.20 -18.62 13.54
CA LEU A 414 10.75 -18.76 13.41
C LEU A 414 10.26 -20.15 13.84
N SER A 415 10.97 -21.21 13.43
CA SER A 415 10.65 -22.59 13.83
C SER A 415 10.95 -22.90 15.29
N ALA A 416 11.93 -22.25 15.91
CA ALA A 416 12.22 -22.38 17.34
C ALA A 416 11.13 -21.72 18.20
N LEU A 417 10.56 -20.61 17.72
CA LEU A 417 9.39 -19.98 18.32
C LEU A 417 8.12 -20.86 18.19
N GLU A 418 8.06 -21.76 17.20
CA GLU A 418 7.01 -22.80 17.04
C GLU A 418 7.21 -24.00 17.96
N GLY A 419 8.42 -24.57 17.98
CA GLY A 419 8.72 -25.88 18.59
C GLY A 419 8.55 -25.95 20.11
N ASN A 420 8.53 -24.81 20.81
CA ASN A 420 8.30 -24.77 22.26
C ASN A 420 6.85 -25.12 22.69
N MET A 421 5.93 -25.38 21.75
CA MET A 421 4.57 -25.84 22.05
C MET A 421 4.42 -27.37 22.17
N GLY A 422 5.40 -28.17 21.72
CA GLY A 422 5.27 -29.64 21.67
C GLY A 422 5.62 -30.39 22.96
N HIS A 423 6.30 -29.75 23.92
CA HIS A 423 6.89 -30.46 25.07
C HIS A 423 6.09 -30.36 26.38
N PHE A 424 4.98 -29.62 26.41
CA PHE A 424 4.16 -29.41 27.62
C PHE A 424 2.74 -30.03 27.58
N CYS A 425 2.28 -30.56 26.44
CA CYS A 425 1.01 -31.27 26.36
C CYS A 425 1.25 -32.80 26.39
N GLY A 426 1.65 -33.28 27.57
CA GLY A 426 1.99 -34.69 27.79
C GLY A 426 2.07 -35.02 29.27
N MET A 427 1.00 -34.74 30.03
CA MET A 427 0.65 -35.45 31.26
C MET A 427 -0.80 -35.19 31.68
#